data_AF-I0WWN2-F1
#
_entry.id   AF-I0WWN2-F1
#
_cell.length_a   1.000
_cell.length_b   1.000
_cell.length_c   1.000
_cell.angle_alpha   90.00
_cell.angle_beta   90.00
_cell.angle_gamma   90.00
#
_symmetry.space_group_name_H-M   'P 1'
#
loop_
_entity.id
_entity.type
_entity.pdbx_description
1 polymer ?
#
loop_
_entity_poly.entity_id
_entity_poly.type
_entity_poly.pdbx_seq_one_letter_code
_entity_poly.pdbx_strand_id
1 'polypeptide(L)' 'MTDNHYGPTDNYGSARVIAEHTGIRRTELIRLFIAGKIKGYQGGCDYWLDLLSLREYQLSQGEAAS' A
#
# COMPACT_ATOMS: atom_id res chain seq x y z
N MET A 1 18.40 18.77 -16.03
CA MET A 1 18.11 17.40 -15.59
C MET A 1 16.87 17.50 -14.73
N THR A 2 15.71 17.13 -15.26
CA THR A 2 14.43 17.19 -14.53
C THR A 2 14.39 16.04 -13.53
N ASP A 3 14.30 16.40 -12.25
CA ASP A 3 14.09 15.50 -11.11
C ASP A 3 12.71 14.82 -11.23
N ASN A 4 12.66 13.74 -12.02
CA ASN A 4 11.50 12.87 -12.14
C ASN A 4 11.42 11.95 -10.91
N HIS A 5 11.18 12.53 -9.72
CA HIS A 5 10.97 11.78 -8.47
C HIS A 5 9.51 11.38 -8.22
N TYR A 6 8.72 11.21 -9.28
CA TYR A 6 7.44 10.50 -9.25
C TYR A 6 7.45 9.46 -10.37
N GLY A 7 7.75 8.21 -10.02
CA GLY A 7 7.50 7.06 -10.87
C GLY A 7 5.99 6.87 -11.11
N PRO A 8 5.60 6.15 -12.18
CA PRO A 8 4.25 6.17 -12.75
C PRO A 8 3.27 5.40 -11.86
N THR A 9 2.33 6.11 -11.21
CA THR A 9 0.95 5.70 -10.89
C THR A 9 0.45 6.55 -9.72
N ASP A 10 -0.59 7.35 -9.94
CA ASP A 10 -1.14 8.33 -9.00
C ASP A 10 -1.73 7.73 -7.70
N ASN A 11 -1.60 6.42 -7.49
CA ASN A 11 -2.25 5.65 -6.43
C ASN A 11 -1.29 4.93 -5.47
N TYR A 12 0.03 5.16 -5.55
CA TYR A 12 0.97 4.51 -4.63
C TYR A 12 1.35 5.41 -3.46
N GLY A 13 1.34 4.85 -2.25
CA GLY A 13 1.83 5.50 -1.04
C GLY A 13 2.90 4.66 -0.36
N SER A 14 3.87 5.30 0.29
CA SER A 14 4.83 4.55 1.10
C SER A 14 4.14 3.93 2.32
N ALA A 15 4.51 2.69 2.68
CA ALA A 15 3.91 1.95 3.78
C ALA A 15 4.04 2.70 5.12
N ARG A 16 5.10 3.51 5.29
CA ARG A 16 5.24 4.42 6.43
C ARG A 16 4.13 5.47 6.47
N VAL A 17 3.93 6.20 5.37
CA VAL A 17 2.93 7.29 5.29
C VAL A 17 1.51 6.73 5.41
N ILE A 18 1.23 5.60 4.75
CA ILE A 18 -0.08 4.93 4.86
C ILE A 18 -0.36 4.54 6.32
N ALA A 19 0.61 3.98 7.03
CA ALA A 19 0.44 3.60 8.43
C ALA A 19 0.15 4.82 9.34
N GLU A 20 0.84 5.94 9.12
CA GLU A 20 0.63 7.20 9.84
C GLU A 20 -0.80 7.75 9.64
N HIS A 21 -1.37 7.63 8.43
CA HIS A 21 -2.70 8.16 8.11
C HIS A 21 -3.87 7.22 8.41
N THR A 22 -3.67 5.91 8.29
CA THR A 22 -4.76 4.92 8.40
C THR A 22 -4.86 4.26 9.78
N GLY A 23 -3.79 4.33 10.59
CA GLY A 23 -3.69 3.57 11.84
C GLY A 23 -3.40 2.07 11.65
N ILE A 24 -3.31 1.59 10.41
CA ILE A 24 -2.89 0.21 10.11
C ILE A 24 -1.39 0.10 10.40
N ARG A 25 -0.97 -0.97 11.07
CA ARG A 25 0.46 -1.15 11.38
C ARG A 25 1.25 -1.31 10.09
N ARG A 26 2.40 -0.62 9.97
CA ARG A 26 3.30 -0.76 8.81
C ARG A 26 3.67 -2.23 8.53
N THR A 27 3.89 -3.02 9.58
CA THR A 27 4.20 -4.46 9.44
C THR A 27 3.04 -5.27 8.87
N GLU A 28 1.80 -4.86 9.11
CA GLU A 28 0.60 -5.48 8.55
C GLU A 28 0.45 -5.16 7.07
N LEU A 29 0.62 -3.90 6.69
CA LEU A 29 0.64 -3.47 5.28
C LEU A 29 1.68 -4.25 4.46
N ILE A 30 2.89 -4.42 5.01
CA ILE A 30 3.96 -5.20 4.37
C ILE A 30 3.58 -6.68 4.26
N ARG A 31 2.95 -7.26 5.29
CA ARG A 31 2.48 -8.66 5.24
C ARG A 31 1.42 -8.86 4.15
N LEU A 32 0.49 -7.92 4.00
CA LEU A 32 -0.52 -7.97 2.93
C LEU A 32 0.13 -7.99 1.55
N PHE A 33 1.14 -7.14 1.34
CA PHE A 33 1.91 -7.13 0.09
C PHE A 33 2.66 -8.44 -0.14
N ILE A 34 3.43 -8.92 0.85
CA ILE A 34 4.20 -10.17 0.74
C ILE A 34 3.27 -11.37 0.48
N ALA A 35 2.07 -11.37 1.07
CA ALA A 35 1.06 -12.40 0.85
C ALA A 35 0.31 -12.27 -0.50
N GLY A 36 0.66 -11.28 -1.33
CA GLY A 36 0.02 -11.03 -2.63
C GLY A 36 -1.42 -10.55 -2.53
N LYS A 37 -1.85 -10.02 -1.36
CA LYS A 37 -3.21 -9.52 -1.14
C LYS A 37 -3.43 -8.13 -1.71
N ILE A 38 -2.37 -7.34 -1.79
CA ILE A 38 -2.37 -5.98 -2.33
C ILE A 38 -1.19 -5.81 -3.28
N LYS A 39 -1.32 -4.91 -4.25
CA LYS A 39 -0.25 -4.59 -5.21
C LYS A 39 0.73 -3.60 -4.56
N GLY A 40 1.98 -3.68 -4.98
CA GLY A 40 3.04 -2.86 -4.43
C GLY A 40 4.40 -3.19 -5.04
N TYR A 41 5.42 -2.45 -4.64
CA TYR A 41 6.82 -2.76 -4.91
C TYR A 41 7.71 -2.29 -3.76
N GLN A 42 8.88 -2.90 -3.62
CA GLN A 42 9.92 -2.41 -2.72
C GLN A 42 10.73 -1.33 -3.44
N GLY A 43 10.85 -0.14 -2.83
CA GLY A 43 11.62 0.98 -3.35
C GLY A 43 12.57 1.51 -2.30
N GLY A 44 13.88 1.29 -2.47
CA GLY A 44 14.88 1.61 -1.46
C GLY A 44 14.64 0.85 -0.15
N CYS A 45 14.53 1.59 0.96
CA CYS A 45 14.29 1.03 2.30
C CYS A 45 12.81 0.93 2.70
N ASP A 46 11.88 1.24 1.80
CA ASP A 46 10.44 1.20 2.09
C ASP A 46 9.65 0.43 1.04
N TYR A 47 8.38 0.17 1.36
CA TYR A 47 7.42 -0.47 0.47
C TYR A 47 6.46 0.57 -0.05
N TRP A 48 6.27 0.63 -1.36
CA TRP A 48 5.31 1.49 -2.03
C TRP A 48 4.10 0.63 -2.38
N LEU A 49 2.95 0.96 -1.80
CA LEU A 49 1.75 0.14 -1.84
C LEU A 49 0.66 0.84 -2.64
N ASP A 50 -0.03 0.09 -3.48
CA ASP A 50 -1.15 0.58 -4.27
C ASP A 50 -2.39 0.75 -3.39
N LEU A 51 -2.81 2.00 -3.21
CA LEU A 51 -3.93 2.38 -2.34
C LEU A 51 -5.26 1.81 -2.82
N LEU A 52 -5.44 1.62 -4.13
CA LEU A 52 -6.66 1.03 -4.68
C LEU A 52 -6.78 -0.45 -4.30
N SER A 53 -5.75 -1.25 -4.54
CA SER A 53 -5.78 -2.66 -4.12
C SER A 53 -5.90 -2.83 -2.59
N LEU A 54 -5.35 -1.91 -1.80
CA LEU A 54 -5.56 -1.89 -0.35
C LEU A 54 -7.02 -1.63 0.02
N ARG A 55 -7.67 -0.66 -0.64
CA ARG A 55 -9.10 -0.37 -0.45
C ARG A 55 -9.98 -1.55 -0.87
N GLU A 56 -9.71 -2.17 -2.02
CA GLU A 56 -10.41 -3.37 -2.49
C GLU A 56 -10.28 -4.51 -1.48
N TYR A 57 -9.07 -4.73 -0.96
CA TYR A 57 -8.85 -5.72 0.10
C TYR A 57 -9.71 -5.40 1.33
N GLN A 58 -9.71 -4.17 1.83
CA GLN A 58 -10.51 -3.78 3.00
C GLN A 58 -12.01 -3.99 2.78
N LEU A 59 -12.53 -3.64 1.60
CA LEU A 59 -13.93 -3.87 1.25
C LEU A 59 -14.26 -5.37 1.25
N SER A 60 -13.38 -6.22 0.70
CA SER A 60 -13.58 -7.68 0.70
C SER A 60 -13.63 -8.29 2.11
N GLN A 61 -12.92 -7.69 3.08
CA GLN A 61 -12.97 -8.14 4.48
C GLN A 61 -14.27 -7.71 5.18
N GLY A 62 -14.85 -6.57 4.78
CA GLY A 62 -16.13 -6.09 5.33
C GLY A 62 -17.34 -6.85 4.80
N GLU A 63 -17.33 -7.23 3.51
CA GLU A 63 -18.38 -8.06 2.92
C GLU A 63 -18.36 -9.51 3.44
N ALA A 64 -17.18 -10.05 3.77
CA ALA A 64 -17.04 -11.37 4.38
C ALA A 64 -17.58 -11.46 5.82
N ALA A 65 -17.90 -10.32 6.44
CA ALA A 65 -18.40 -10.22 7.82
C ALA A 65 -19.91 -9.94 7.92
N SER A 66 -20.64 -9.91 6.79
CA SER A 66 -22.10 -9.68 6.72
C SER A 66 -22.87 -10.95 6.37
#